data_AF-A0AAE4HSV1-F1
#
_entry.id   AF-A0AAE4HSV1-F1
#
_cell.length_a   1.000
_cell.length_b   1.000
_cell.length_c   1.000
_cell.angle_alpha   90.00
_cell.angle_beta   90.00
_cell.angle_gamma   90.00
#
_symmetry.space_group_name_H-M   'P 1'
#
loop_
_entity.id
_entity.type
_entity.pdbx_description
1 polymer ?
#
loop_
_entity_poly.entity_id
_entity_poly.type
_entity_poly.pdbx_seq_one_letter_code
_entity_poly.pdbx_strand_id
1 'polypeptide(L)'
;MANRFEKAKNTFEGSPETPMIEKPTTRLDNALNPAEEVEKTKPTQITLYPSDKEKLQILRKKLKRKSASEVIRDLINAEYSRQFPN
;
A
#
# COMPACT_ATOMS: atom_id res chain seq x y z
N MET A 1 5.02 39.99 23.22
CA MET A 1 4.73 38.54 23.04
C MET A 1 5.06 38.17 21.60
N ALA A 2 6.11 37.37 21.39
CA ALA A 2 6.57 36.97 20.06
C ALA A 2 5.92 35.65 19.65
N ASN A 3 5.33 35.61 18.45
CA ASN A 3 4.61 34.45 17.90
C ASN A 3 5.55 33.27 17.59
N ARG A 4 5.16 32.07 18.02
CA ARG A 4 5.89 30.78 17.85
C ARG A 4 6.11 30.36 16.39
N PHE A 5 5.49 31.03 15.42
CA PHE A 5 5.55 30.68 13.99
C PHE A 5 6.74 31.29 13.23
N GLU A 6 7.41 32.30 13.77
CA GLU A 6 8.54 32.96 13.09
C GLU A 6 9.90 32.25 13.30
N LYS A 7 9.97 31.17 14.09
CA LYS A 7 11.23 30.51 14.44
C LYS A 7 11.60 29.28 13.58
N ALA A 8 10.79 28.91 12.59
CA ALA A 8 11.01 27.68 11.81
C ALA A 8 11.59 27.93 10.40
N LYS A 9 12.23 29.08 10.14
CA LYS A 9 12.78 29.41 8.82
C LYS A 9 14.28 29.20 8.64
N ASN A 10 15.00 28.64 9.62
CA ASN A 10 16.45 28.44 9.49
C ASN A 10 16.87 27.11 10.11
N THR A 11 16.86 26.03 9.33
CA THR A 11 17.82 24.91 9.37
C THR A 11 17.43 23.85 8.34
N PHE A 12 17.81 24.06 7.07
CA PHE A 12 17.93 22.99 6.10
C PHE A 12 19.38 22.99 5.60
N GLU A 13 20.25 22.39 6.40
CA GLU A 13 21.60 21.98 6.02
C GLU A 13 21.53 20.46 5.83
N GLY A 14 21.75 19.99 4.61
CA GLY A 14 21.66 18.56 4.30
C GLY A 14 21.93 18.29 2.82
N SER A 15 23.20 18.25 2.45
CA SER A 15 23.68 17.74 1.16
C SER A 15 23.30 16.25 1.00
N PRO A 16 22.85 15.76 -0.17
CA PRO A 16 22.62 14.34 -0.36
C PRO A 16 23.94 13.64 -0.70
N GLU A 17 24.57 13.00 0.29
CA GLU A 17 25.56 11.95 0.02
C GLU A 17 24.81 10.67 -0.38
N THR A 18 24.99 10.23 -1.63
CA THR A 18 24.50 8.95 -2.13
C THR A 18 25.28 7.79 -1.49
N PRO A 19 24.62 6.80 -0.86
CA PRO A 19 25.32 5.58 -0.47
C PRO A 19 25.50 4.68 -1.70
N MET A 20 26.75 4.29 -1.99
CA MET A 20 27.08 3.23 -2.96
C MET A 20 26.55 1.88 -2.44
N ILE A 21 25.73 1.20 -3.25
CA ILE A 21 25.26 -0.15 -2.95
C ILE A 21 26.17 -1.15 -3.68
N GLU A 22 27.00 -1.86 -2.92
CA GLU A 22 27.72 -3.05 -3.38
C GLU A 22 26.73 -4.22 -3.53
N LYS A 23 26.73 -4.87 -4.70
CA LYS A 23 25.94 -6.09 -4.97
C LYS A 23 26.60 -7.30 -4.31
N PRO A 24 25.85 -8.16 -3.60
CA PRO A 24 26.25 -9.55 -3.43
C PRO A 24 25.56 -10.44 -4.47
N THR A 25 26.37 -11.17 -5.22
CA THR A 25 26.00 -12.30 -6.09
C THR A 25 25.48 -13.45 -5.23
N THR A 26 24.18 -13.74 -5.25
CA THR A 26 23.62 -14.97 -4.68
C THR A 26 23.29 -15.97 -5.78
N ARG A 27 23.88 -17.16 -5.64
CA ARG A 27 23.80 -18.31 -6.55
C ARG A 27 22.36 -18.80 -6.72
N LEU A 28 22.02 -19.15 -7.96
CA LEU A 28 20.71 -19.61 -8.42
C LEU A 28 20.49 -21.10 -8.11
N ASP A 29 20.36 -21.44 -6.84
CA ASP A 29 20.02 -22.81 -6.42
C ASP A 29 18.73 -22.80 -5.58
N ASN A 30 17.71 -22.07 -6.04
CA ASN A 30 16.42 -22.00 -5.35
C ASN A 30 15.53 -23.17 -5.78
N ALA A 31 15.81 -24.36 -5.26
CA ALA A 31 14.84 -25.44 -5.24
C ALA A 31 13.61 -24.96 -4.45
N LEU A 32 12.48 -24.80 -5.14
CA LEU A 32 11.25 -24.24 -4.60
C LEU A 32 10.76 -25.11 -3.43
N ASN A 33 10.91 -24.65 -2.19
CA ASN A 33 10.39 -25.34 -1.03
C ASN A 33 8.85 -25.33 -1.11
N PRO A 34 8.17 -26.50 -1.14
CA PRO A 34 6.70 -26.56 -1.16
C PRO A 34 6.05 -26.08 0.14
N ALA A 35 6.86 -25.68 1.13
CA ALA A 35 6.48 -25.14 2.43
C ALA A 35 6.78 -23.65 2.55
N GLU A 36 6.96 -22.92 1.44
CA GLU A 36 6.99 -21.46 1.48
C GLU A 36 5.59 -20.99 1.91
N GLU A 37 5.40 -20.81 3.22
CA GLU A 37 4.22 -20.19 3.78
C GLU A 37 4.04 -18.87 3.06
N VAL A 38 2.94 -18.74 2.31
CA VAL A 38 2.56 -17.48 1.68
C VAL A 38 2.53 -16.43 2.78
N GLU A 39 3.56 -15.58 2.83
CA GLU A 39 3.69 -14.56 3.87
C GLU A 39 2.41 -13.75 3.89
N LYS A 40 1.68 -13.84 5.00
CA LYS A 40 0.43 -13.09 5.18
C LYS A 40 0.79 -11.62 5.30
N THR A 41 0.60 -10.88 4.22
CA THR A 41 0.83 -9.44 4.21
C THR A 41 -0.20 -8.74 5.10
N LYS A 42 0.27 -7.71 5.82
CA LYS A 42 -0.61 -6.90 6.67
C LYS A 42 -1.56 -6.06 5.79
N PRO A 43 -2.80 -5.78 6.25
CA PRO A 43 -3.69 -4.88 5.53
C PRO A 43 -3.06 -3.50 5.34
N THR A 44 -3.10 -2.97 4.12
CA THR A 44 -2.61 -1.63 3.79
C THR A 44 -3.67 -0.57 4.08
N GLN A 45 -3.27 0.53 4.73
CA GLN A 45 -4.14 1.69 4.92
C GLN A 45 -4.19 2.53 3.64
N ILE A 46 -5.40 2.90 3.20
CA ILE A 46 -5.62 3.76 2.03
C ILE A 46 -6.50 4.95 2.40
N THR A 47 -6.28 6.07 1.72
CA THR A 47 -7.12 7.27 1.81
C THR A 47 -7.91 7.41 0.52
N LEU A 48 -9.22 7.64 0.63
CA LEU A 48 -10.12 7.80 -0.52
C LEU A 48 -10.58 9.24 -0.66
N TYR A 49 -10.85 9.66 -1.89
CA TYR A 49 -11.58 10.89 -2.14
C TYR A 49 -13.00 10.80 -1.56
N PRO A 50 -13.60 11.94 -1.14
CA PRO A 50 -14.95 11.94 -0.57
C PRO A 50 -16.01 11.29 -1.46
N SER A 51 -15.94 11.56 -2.77
CA SER A 51 -16.86 10.99 -3.78
C SER A 51 -16.76 9.47 -3.86
N ASP A 52 -15.55 8.91 -3.80
CA ASP A 52 -15.34 7.46 -3.84
C ASP A 52 -15.75 6.79 -2.53
N LYS A 53 -15.60 7.49 -1.40
CA LYS A 53 -16.10 7.02 -0.10
C LYS A 53 -17.62 6.84 -0.12
N GLU A 54 -18.36 7.75 -0.76
CA GLU A 54 -19.81 7.63 -0.91
C GLU A 54 -20.20 6.46 -1.82
N LYS A 55 -19.56 6.35 -2.99
CA LYS A 55 -19.74 5.19 -3.90
C LYS A 55 -19.50 3.87 -3.17
N LEU A 56 -18.44 3.79 -2.37
CA LEU A 56 -18.08 2.60 -1.60
C LEU A 56 -19.16 2.24 -0.56
N GLN A 57 -19.77 3.23 0.10
CA GLN A 57 -20.88 3.00 1.03
C GLN A 57 -22.13 2.46 0.32
N ILE A 58 -22.45 2.99 -0.85
CA ILE A 58 -23.57 2.50 -1.68
C ILE A 58 -23.31 1.05 -2.11
N LEU A 59 -22.12 0.75 -2.62
CA LEU A 59 -21.70 -0.60 -2.99
C LEU A 59 -21.77 -1.57 -1.81
N ARG A 60 -21.30 -1.17 -0.63
CA ARG A 60 -21.38 -2.00 0.58
C ARG A 60 -22.81 -2.41 0.91
N LYS A 61 -23.76 -1.47 0.84
CA LYS A 61 -25.20 -1.74 1.07
C LYS A 61 -25.77 -2.67 -0.01
N LYS A 62 -25.46 -2.39 -1.28
CA LYS A 62 -25.97 -3.16 -2.43
C LYS A 62 -25.48 -4.61 -2.42
N LEU A 63 -24.21 -4.82 -2.08
CA LEU A 63 -23.57 -6.15 -2.01
C LEU A 63 -23.74 -6.84 -0.65
N LYS A 64 -24.43 -6.20 0.32
CA LYS A 64 -24.66 -6.72 1.68
C LYS A 64 -23.35 -7.12 2.41
N ARG A 65 -22.28 -6.35 2.21
CA ARG A 65 -20.97 -6.60 2.86
C ARG A 65 -20.91 -6.00 4.26
N LYS A 66 -20.18 -6.66 5.16
CA LYS A 66 -20.05 -6.25 6.57
C LYS A 66 -19.12 -5.04 6.72
N SER A 67 -18.10 -4.95 5.88
CA SER A 67 -17.09 -3.90 5.96
C SER A 67 -16.76 -3.30 4.58
N ALA A 68 -16.15 -2.11 4.58
CA ALA A 68 -15.62 -1.50 3.37
C ALA A 68 -14.48 -2.34 2.78
N SER A 69 -13.66 -2.98 3.62
CA SER A 69 -12.54 -3.82 3.20
C SER A 69 -12.98 -5.04 2.39
N GLU A 70 -14.14 -5.65 2.72
CA GLU A 70 -14.71 -6.74 1.93
C GLU A 70 -15.06 -6.27 0.51
N VAL A 71 -15.66 -5.09 0.39
CA VAL A 71 -15.99 -4.52 -0.93
C VAL A 71 -14.73 -4.24 -1.74
N ILE A 72 -13.70 -3.64 -1.12
CA ILE A 72 -12.42 -3.38 -1.79
C ILE A 72 -11.77 -4.69 -2.25
N ARG A 73 -11.80 -5.74 -1.43
CA ARG A 73 -11.27 -7.06 -1.79
C ARG A 73 -12.02 -7.67 -2.97
N ASP A 74 -13.35 -7.59 -3.00
CA ASP A 74 -14.15 -8.07 -4.12
C ASP A 74 -13.78 -7.34 -5.42
N LEU A 75 -13.61 -6.02 -5.36
CA LEU A 75 -13.22 -5.21 -6.52
C LEU A 75 -11.82 -5.56 -7.04
N ILE A 76 -10.85 -5.74 -6.14
CA ILE A 76 -9.49 -6.16 -6.51
C ILE A 76 -9.53 -7.54 -7.17
N ASN A 77 -10.24 -8.49 -6.58
CA ASN A 77 -10.33 -9.85 -7.11
C ASN A 77 -11.03 -9.89 -8.48
N ALA A 78 -12.09 -9.11 -8.67
CA ALA A 78 -12.78 -8.99 -9.95
C ALA A 78 -11.87 -8.41 -11.03
N GLU A 79 -11.12 -7.36 -10.70
CA GLU A 79 -10.18 -6.74 -11.65
C GLU A 79 -9.00 -7.66 -11.96
N TYR A 80 -8.47 -8.36 -10.96
CA TYR A 80 -7.43 -9.37 -11.16
C TYR A 80 -7.90 -10.49 -12.09
N SER A 81 -9.09 -11.03 -11.84
CA SER A 81 -9.67 -12.09 -12.69
C SER A 81 -9.94 -11.62 -14.13
N ARG A 82 -10.23 -10.33 -14.31
CA ARG A 82 -10.44 -9.71 -15.63
C ARG A 82 -9.12 -9.55 -16.40
N GLN A 83 -8.04 -9.18 -15.72
CA GLN A 83 -6.73 -8.95 -16.32
C GLN A 83 -5.97 -10.26 -16.58
N PHE A 84 -6.16 -11.24 -15.71
CA PHE A 84 -5.52 -12.55 -15.78
C PHE A 84 -6.58 -13.65 -15.91
N PRO A 85 -7.32 -13.71 -17.04
CA PRO A 85 -8.21 -14.84 -17.31
C PRO A 85 -7.36 -16.10 -17.55
N ASN A 86 -7.75 -17.21 -16.91
CA ASN A 86 -7.15 -18.53 -17.17
C ASN A 86 -7.41 -18.99 -18.60
#